data_AF-A0A7Y7PDE5-F1
#
_entry.id   AF-A0A7Y7PDE5-F1
#
_cell.length_a   1.000
_cell.length_b   1.000
_cell.length_c   1.000
_cell.angle_alpha   90.00
_cell.angle_beta   90.00
_cell.angle_gamma   90.00
#
_symmetry.space_group_name_H-M   'P 1'
#
loop_
_entity.id
_entity.type
_entity.pdbx_description
1 polymer ?
#
loop_
_entity_poly.entity_id
_entity_poly.type
_entity_poly.pdbx_seq_one_letter_code
_entity_poly.pdbx_strand_id
1 'polypeptide(L)'
;MKKYRPDQYDLTEFVPYYDEVPLWSAPFGLRLLEQINYRKSIKALDIGFGNGFPLTELAMRLGETSAVYGIDPWKAATDRAKQKLRYYGIENVFFLEGVAEGIPLPDQSLDLVVSNNGLNNVEDLQKALSECSRVLRKGGQLVITLNTDKSMMEFYSTLEEVLLERKMKREVEKMHQHIYEKRRPEAEWVEMLQEAGLTVNSL
;
A
#
# COMPACT_ATOMS: atom_id res chain seq x y z
N MET A 1 -27.22 -27.38 7.28
CA MET A 1 -27.20 -25.99 6.77
C MET A 1 -28.50 -25.71 6.03
N LYS A 2 -29.07 -24.50 6.14
CA LYS A 2 -30.23 -24.09 5.31
C LYS A 2 -29.72 -23.70 3.91
N LYS A 3 -30.49 -23.98 2.85
CA LYS A 3 -30.16 -23.48 1.50
C LYS A 3 -30.34 -21.96 1.48
N TYR A 4 -29.36 -21.23 0.92
CA TYR A 4 -29.49 -19.80 0.67
C TYR A 4 -30.66 -19.54 -0.27
N ARG A 5 -31.43 -18.49 -0.01
CA ARG A 5 -32.52 -18.12 -0.92
C ARG A 5 -31.92 -17.33 -2.09
N PRO A 6 -32.13 -17.78 -3.35
CA PRO A 6 -31.55 -17.14 -4.53
C PRO A 6 -32.25 -15.82 -4.93
N ASP A 7 -33.28 -15.40 -4.21
CA ASP A 7 -34.20 -14.30 -4.59
C ASP A 7 -33.73 -12.90 -4.16
N GLN A 8 -32.61 -12.76 -3.43
CA GLN A 8 -32.12 -11.46 -2.95
C GLN A 8 -30.74 -11.06 -3.47
N TYR A 9 -29.87 -12.00 -3.86
CA TYR A 9 -28.51 -11.72 -4.35
C TYR A 9 -28.06 -12.79 -5.33
N ASP A 10 -27.34 -12.40 -6.39
CA ASP A 10 -26.57 -13.36 -7.19
C ASP A 10 -25.34 -13.79 -6.39
N LEU A 11 -25.45 -14.97 -5.77
CA LEU A 11 -24.37 -15.54 -4.97
C LEU A 11 -23.12 -15.85 -5.80
N THR A 12 -23.26 -16.06 -7.11
CA THR A 12 -22.10 -16.32 -7.99
C THR A 12 -21.29 -15.05 -8.23
N GLU A 13 -21.94 -13.89 -8.23
CA GLU A 13 -21.29 -12.60 -8.32
C GLU A 13 -20.75 -12.13 -6.95
N PHE A 14 -21.49 -12.37 -5.87
CA PHE A 14 -21.13 -11.90 -4.53
C PHE A 14 -19.98 -12.68 -3.87
N VAL A 15 -20.01 -14.01 -3.94
CA VAL A 15 -19.09 -14.88 -3.18
C VAL A 15 -17.61 -14.59 -3.47
N PRO A 16 -17.19 -14.29 -4.71
CA PRO A 16 -15.82 -13.90 -5.00
C PRO A 16 -15.33 -12.71 -4.17
N TYR A 17 -16.20 -11.71 -3.90
CA TYR A 17 -15.84 -10.43 -3.27
C TYR A 17 -16.03 -10.38 -1.74
N TYR A 18 -16.82 -11.28 -1.16
CA TYR A 18 -17.25 -11.20 0.25
C TYR A 18 -16.09 -11.23 1.27
N ASP A 19 -15.05 -12.04 1.03
CA ASP A 19 -13.93 -12.26 1.96
C ASP A 19 -12.59 -11.70 1.42
N GLU A 20 -12.62 -10.70 0.53
CA GLU A 20 -11.43 -10.25 -0.23
C GLU A 20 -10.43 -9.36 0.53
N VAL A 21 -10.39 -9.45 1.85
CA VAL A 21 -9.40 -8.73 2.63
C VAL A 21 -8.09 -9.54 2.64
N PRO A 22 -6.97 -9.02 2.11
CA PRO A 22 -5.73 -9.79 1.99
C PRO A 22 -5.19 -10.14 3.38
N LEU A 23 -5.20 -11.43 3.74
CA LEU A 23 -4.85 -11.91 5.08
C LEU A 23 -3.51 -11.35 5.59
N TRP A 24 -2.53 -11.18 4.69
CA TRP A 24 -1.19 -10.72 5.07
C TRP A 24 -1.09 -9.19 5.18
N SER A 25 -1.69 -8.41 4.26
CA SER A 25 -1.51 -6.94 4.22
C SER A 25 -2.61 -6.17 4.93
N ALA A 26 -3.73 -6.82 5.24
CA ALA A 26 -4.88 -6.19 5.85
C ALA A 26 -4.64 -5.61 7.24
N PRO A 27 -3.96 -6.30 8.18
CA PRO A 27 -3.69 -5.71 9.49
C PRO A 27 -2.94 -4.37 9.37
N PHE A 28 -1.96 -4.29 8.47
CA PHE A 28 -1.21 -3.07 8.22
C PHE A 28 -2.06 -2.00 7.53
N GLY A 29 -2.85 -2.36 6.52
CA GLY A 29 -3.73 -1.40 5.86
C GLY A 29 -4.83 -0.87 6.77
N LEU A 30 -5.35 -1.66 7.72
CA LEU A 30 -6.27 -1.17 8.74
C LEU A 30 -5.61 -0.15 9.65
N ARG A 31 -4.37 -0.41 10.11
CA ARG A 31 -3.58 0.57 10.87
C ARG A 31 -3.29 1.83 10.06
N LEU A 32 -2.92 1.69 8.79
CA LEU A 32 -2.74 2.81 7.87
C LEU A 32 -4.00 3.67 7.80
N LEU A 33 -5.16 3.05 7.63
CA LEU A 33 -6.44 3.74 7.55
C LEU A 33 -6.82 4.46 8.86
N GLU A 34 -6.30 4.05 10.03
CA GLU A 34 -6.50 4.75 11.32
C GLU A 34 -5.69 6.05 11.40
N GLN A 35 -4.57 6.16 10.67
CA GLN A 35 -3.69 7.34 10.70
C GLN A 35 -4.12 8.46 9.73
N ILE A 36 -5.11 8.19 8.87
CA ILE A 36 -5.56 9.14 7.85
C ILE A 36 -6.42 10.23 8.49
N ASN A 37 -6.08 11.49 8.18
CA ASN A 37 -6.91 12.64 8.53
C ASN A 37 -8.04 12.82 7.51
N TYR A 38 -9.15 12.09 7.71
CA TYR A 38 -10.28 12.09 6.78
C TYR A 38 -10.91 13.47 6.62
N ARG A 39 -11.00 13.91 5.36
CA ARG A 39 -11.72 15.11 4.93
C ARG A 39 -12.47 14.79 3.64
N LYS A 40 -13.63 15.43 3.45
CA LYS A 40 -14.39 15.32 2.21
C LYS A 40 -13.84 16.28 1.15
N SER A 41 -14.18 16.01 -0.11
CA SER A 41 -13.82 16.85 -1.25
C SER A 41 -12.32 17.00 -1.44
N ILE A 42 -11.59 15.91 -1.25
CA ILE A 42 -10.14 15.85 -1.42
C ILE A 42 -9.75 14.94 -2.59
N LYS A 43 -8.51 15.07 -3.06
CA LYS A 43 -7.87 14.17 -4.02
C LYS A 43 -6.86 13.29 -3.30
N ALA A 44 -7.02 11.97 -3.41
CA ALA A 44 -6.14 10.99 -2.80
C ALA A 44 -5.49 10.09 -3.85
N LEU A 45 -4.35 9.48 -3.54
CA LEU A 45 -3.71 8.46 -4.36
C LEU A 45 -3.35 7.24 -3.51
N ASP A 46 -3.69 6.04 -3.97
CA ASP A 46 -3.18 4.77 -3.45
C ASP A 46 -2.11 4.19 -4.39
N ILE A 47 -0.88 4.08 -3.87
CA ILE A 47 0.28 3.55 -4.59
C ILE A 47 0.45 2.07 -4.25
N GLY A 48 0.41 1.22 -5.28
CA GLY A 48 0.53 -0.24 -5.12
C GLY A 48 -0.72 -0.84 -4.50
N PHE A 49 -1.89 -0.45 -5.00
CA PHE A 49 -3.19 -0.86 -4.44
C PHE A 49 -3.52 -2.35 -4.63
N GLY A 50 -2.75 -3.06 -5.46
CA GLY A 50 -2.93 -4.48 -5.75
C GLY A 50 -4.36 -4.82 -6.13
N ASN A 51 -4.97 -5.78 -5.44
CA ASN A 51 -6.35 -6.21 -5.72
C ASN A 51 -7.43 -5.22 -5.23
N GLY A 52 -7.04 -4.01 -4.78
CA GLY A 52 -7.95 -2.93 -4.41
C GLY A 52 -8.14 -2.72 -2.91
N PHE A 53 -7.26 -3.23 -2.06
CA PHE A 53 -7.21 -2.91 -0.63
C PHE A 53 -5.88 -2.19 -0.32
N PRO A 54 -5.89 -0.97 0.26
CA PRO A 54 -7.03 -0.28 0.86
C PRO A 54 -7.80 0.66 -0.09
N LEU A 55 -7.50 0.72 -1.39
CA LEU A 55 -8.13 1.62 -2.37
C LEU A 55 -9.66 1.71 -2.26
N THR A 56 -10.33 0.55 -2.18
CA THR A 56 -11.79 0.48 -2.11
C THR A 56 -12.30 1.12 -0.82
N GLU A 57 -11.69 0.77 0.30
CA GLU A 57 -12.04 1.26 1.64
C GLU A 57 -11.72 2.75 1.79
N LEU A 58 -10.63 3.21 1.18
CA LEU A 58 -10.26 4.62 1.13
C LEU A 58 -11.32 5.43 0.38
N ALA A 59 -11.74 4.97 -0.80
CA ALA A 59 -12.77 5.60 -1.61
C ALA A 59 -14.11 5.71 -0.87
N MET A 60 -14.54 4.64 -0.20
CA MET A 60 -15.76 4.63 0.61
C MET A 60 -15.68 5.59 1.80
N ARG A 61 -14.56 5.61 2.54
CA ARG A 61 -14.39 6.47 3.73
C ARG A 61 -14.30 7.95 3.39
N LEU A 62 -13.67 8.30 2.27
CA LEU A 62 -13.55 9.69 1.79
C LEU A 62 -14.86 10.21 1.16
N GLY A 63 -15.70 9.31 0.69
CA GLY A 63 -17.00 9.59 0.10
C GLY A 63 -16.93 10.16 -1.32
N GLU A 64 -18.09 10.17 -1.98
CA GLU A 64 -18.25 10.47 -3.41
C GLU A 64 -17.80 11.87 -3.84
N THR A 65 -17.68 12.82 -2.90
CA THR A 65 -17.20 14.18 -3.24
C THR A 65 -15.68 14.24 -3.42
N SER A 66 -14.96 13.20 -2.97
CA SER A 66 -13.51 13.07 -3.09
C SER A 66 -13.16 12.22 -4.32
N ALA A 67 -12.01 12.47 -4.93
CA ALA A 67 -11.48 11.64 -6.02
C ALA A 67 -10.30 10.79 -5.50
N VAL A 68 -10.34 9.48 -5.74
CA VAL A 68 -9.27 8.56 -5.33
C VAL A 68 -8.61 7.96 -6.54
N TYR A 69 -7.33 8.28 -6.74
CA TYR A 69 -6.51 7.69 -7.79
C TYR A 69 -5.87 6.39 -7.29
N GLY A 70 -5.69 5.42 -8.18
CA GLY A 70 -4.91 4.22 -7.93
C GLY A 70 -3.83 4.05 -9.00
N ILE A 71 -2.59 3.79 -8.58
CA ILE A 71 -1.47 3.47 -9.48
C ILE A 71 -0.84 2.13 -9.09
N ASP A 72 -0.83 1.18 -10.03
CA ASP A 72 -0.24 -0.15 -9.85
C ASP A 72 0.10 -0.76 -11.22
N PRO A 73 1.33 -1.27 -11.45
CA PRO A 73 1.69 -1.89 -12.73
C PRO A 73 1.07 -3.27 -12.94
N TRP A 74 0.51 -3.90 -11.90
CA TRP A 74 -0.06 -5.24 -11.97
C TRP A 74 -1.45 -5.23 -12.63
N LYS A 75 -1.47 -5.42 -13.96
CA LYS A 75 -2.71 -5.37 -14.77
C LYS A 75 -3.82 -6.31 -14.27
N ALA A 76 -3.49 -7.55 -13.93
CA ALA A 76 -4.50 -8.51 -13.45
C ALA A 76 -5.15 -8.08 -12.13
N ALA A 77 -4.37 -7.50 -11.22
CA ALA A 77 -4.86 -6.92 -9.97
C ALA A 77 -5.71 -5.66 -10.23
N THR A 78 -5.31 -4.81 -11.18
CA THR A 78 -6.11 -3.67 -11.62
C THR A 78 -7.48 -4.09 -12.16
N ASP A 79 -7.53 -5.11 -13.01
CA ASP A 79 -8.78 -5.63 -13.56
C ASP A 79 -9.69 -6.19 -12.46
N ARG A 80 -9.10 -6.84 -11.46
CA ARG A 80 -9.80 -7.32 -10.27
C ARG A 80 -10.34 -6.19 -9.41
N ALA A 81 -9.53 -5.15 -9.14
CA ALA A 81 -9.98 -3.97 -8.41
C ALA A 81 -11.14 -3.27 -9.13
N LYS A 82 -11.09 -3.14 -10.47
CA LYS A 82 -12.20 -2.60 -11.28
C LYS A 82 -13.49 -3.40 -11.12
N GLN A 83 -13.40 -4.73 -11.09
CA GLN A 83 -14.57 -5.58 -10.84
C GLN A 83 -15.15 -5.34 -9.46
N LYS A 84 -14.30 -5.30 -8.42
CA LYS A 84 -14.67 -5.01 -7.03
C LYS A 84 -15.39 -3.67 -6.90
N LEU A 85 -14.85 -2.60 -7.49
CA LEU A 85 -15.46 -1.27 -7.48
C LEU A 85 -16.83 -1.23 -8.16
N ARG A 86 -16.98 -1.90 -9.31
CA ARG A 86 -18.28 -2.01 -9.99
C ARG A 86 -19.30 -2.75 -9.13
N TYR A 87 -18.89 -3.85 -8.50
CA TYR A 87 -19.77 -4.63 -7.63
C TYR A 87 -20.27 -3.80 -6.44
N TYR A 88 -19.41 -2.99 -5.83
CA TYR A 88 -19.78 -2.11 -4.71
C TYR A 88 -20.40 -0.76 -5.12
N GLY A 89 -20.54 -0.48 -6.42
CA GLY A 89 -21.08 0.79 -6.91
C GLY A 89 -20.20 2.01 -6.55
N ILE A 90 -18.88 1.83 -6.48
CA ILE A 90 -17.94 2.91 -6.15
C ILE A 90 -17.47 3.57 -7.44
N GLU A 91 -17.86 4.83 -7.63
CA GLU A 91 -17.61 5.57 -8.88
C GLU A 91 -16.51 6.62 -8.77
N ASN A 92 -16.03 6.93 -7.57
CA ASN A 92 -15.06 7.99 -7.32
C ASN A 92 -13.59 7.55 -7.38
N VAL A 93 -13.32 6.41 -8.03
CA VAL A 93 -11.99 5.84 -8.20
C VAL A 93 -11.50 5.93 -9.64
N PHE A 94 -10.27 6.40 -9.83
CA PHE A 94 -9.64 6.62 -11.13
C PHE A 94 -8.30 5.88 -11.22
N PHE A 95 -8.12 5.06 -12.25
CA PHE A 95 -6.88 4.31 -12.43
C PHE A 95 -5.87 5.09 -13.27
N LEU A 96 -4.63 5.15 -12.79
CA LEU A 96 -3.49 5.74 -13.49
C LEU A 96 -2.62 4.63 -14.06
N GLU A 97 -2.17 4.81 -15.30
CA GLU A 97 -1.16 3.94 -15.90
C GLU A 97 0.25 4.46 -15.56
N GLY A 98 1.08 3.62 -14.95
CA GLY A 98 2.45 3.99 -14.61
C GLY A 98 2.97 3.27 -13.37
N VAL A 99 4.04 3.84 -12.81
CA VAL A 99 4.72 3.36 -11.60
C VAL A 99 4.96 4.54 -10.65
N ALA A 100 5.32 4.26 -9.39
CA ALA A 100 5.47 5.29 -8.35
C ALA A 100 6.60 6.29 -8.65
N GLU A 101 7.59 5.88 -9.44
CA GLU A 101 8.75 6.65 -9.87
C GLU A 101 8.43 7.66 -10.99
N GLY A 102 7.18 7.73 -11.43
CA GLY A 102 6.69 8.65 -12.45
C GLY A 102 5.18 8.74 -12.41
N ILE A 103 4.65 9.41 -11.39
CA ILE A 103 3.21 9.53 -11.16
C ILE A 103 2.64 10.51 -12.20
N PRO A 104 1.69 10.11 -13.05
CA PRO A 104 1.14 10.94 -14.14
C PRO A 104 0.11 11.95 -13.63
N LEU A 105 0.47 12.71 -12.59
CA LEU A 105 -0.32 13.78 -11.99
C LEU A 105 0.52 15.06 -11.87
N PRO A 106 -0.12 16.24 -11.94
CA PRO A 106 0.57 17.51 -11.76
C PRO A 106 1.16 17.67 -10.36
N ASP A 107 2.14 18.56 -10.24
CA ASP A 107 2.70 18.98 -8.97
C ASP A 107 1.59 19.53 -8.05
N GLN A 108 1.70 19.26 -6.74
CA GLN A 108 0.83 19.81 -5.71
C GLN A 108 -0.67 19.60 -5.97
N SER A 109 -1.02 18.49 -6.62
CA SER A 109 -2.39 18.18 -7.05
C SER A 109 -3.17 17.27 -6.09
N LEU A 110 -2.49 16.66 -5.11
CA LEU A 110 -3.05 15.71 -4.16
C LEU A 110 -3.03 16.22 -2.72
N ASP A 111 -4.03 15.77 -1.96
CA ASP A 111 -4.21 16.08 -0.55
C ASP A 111 -3.73 14.94 0.35
N LEU A 112 -3.75 13.73 -0.18
CA LEU A 112 -3.42 12.49 0.50
C LEU A 112 -2.73 11.53 -0.46
N VAL A 113 -1.63 10.95 -0.04
CA VAL A 113 -1.01 9.79 -0.69
C VAL A 113 -0.94 8.68 0.34
N VAL A 114 -1.35 7.48 -0.06
CA VAL A 114 -1.22 6.28 0.75
C VAL A 114 -0.46 5.20 0.01
N SER A 115 0.22 4.34 0.76
CA SER A 115 0.74 3.09 0.22
C SER A 115 0.77 2.02 1.29
N ASN A 116 -0.04 0.98 1.11
CA ASN A 116 -0.01 -0.18 2.01
C ASN A 116 0.99 -1.22 1.49
N ASN A 117 2.23 -1.19 1.99
CA ASN A 117 3.33 -2.06 1.57
C ASN A 117 3.73 -1.97 0.08
N GLY A 118 3.15 -1.04 -0.69
CA GLY A 118 3.43 -0.88 -2.12
C GLY A 118 4.84 -0.35 -2.38
N LEU A 119 5.26 0.68 -1.64
CA LEU A 119 6.60 1.27 -1.75
C LEU A 119 7.75 0.32 -1.40
N ASN A 120 7.50 -0.86 -0.81
CA ASN A 120 8.54 -1.87 -0.59
C ASN A 120 9.07 -2.49 -1.91
N ASN A 121 8.32 -2.36 -3.01
CA ASN A 121 8.55 -3.08 -4.26
C ASN A 121 8.85 -2.16 -5.46
N VAL A 122 9.15 -0.89 -5.20
CA VAL A 122 9.60 0.07 -6.23
C VAL A 122 11.05 -0.23 -6.62
N GLU A 123 11.42 0.14 -7.85
CA GLU A 123 12.77 -0.01 -8.38
C GLU A 123 13.69 1.09 -7.83
N ASP A 124 13.18 2.32 -7.76
CA ASP A 124 13.90 3.48 -7.21
C ASP A 124 13.05 4.15 -6.12
N LEU A 125 13.39 3.84 -4.87
CA LEU A 125 12.65 4.33 -3.71
C LEU A 125 12.82 5.84 -3.53
N GLN A 126 14.03 6.38 -3.69
CA GLN A 126 14.29 7.81 -3.59
C GLN A 126 13.45 8.60 -4.61
N LYS A 127 13.37 8.10 -5.84
CA LYS A 127 12.55 8.70 -6.89
C LYS A 127 11.06 8.59 -6.60
N ALA A 128 10.59 7.43 -6.11
CA ALA A 128 9.19 7.26 -5.71
C ALA A 128 8.79 8.21 -4.57
N LEU A 129 9.65 8.40 -3.55
CA LEU A 129 9.40 9.35 -2.46
C LEU A 129 9.43 10.80 -2.95
N SER A 130 10.33 11.13 -3.87
CA SER A 130 10.38 12.45 -4.51
C SER A 130 9.10 12.73 -5.30
N GLU A 131 8.57 11.74 -6.03
CA GLU A 131 7.28 11.84 -6.73
C GLU A 131 6.11 12.01 -5.75
N CYS A 132 6.08 11.25 -4.65
CA CYS A 132 5.08 11.44 -3.59
C CYS A 132 5.07 12.88 -3.07
N SER A 133 6.25 13.44 -2.79
CA SER A 133 6.41 14.82 -2.35
C SER A 133 5.97 15.82 -3.42
N ARG A 134 6.36 15.60 -4.68
CA ARG A 134 6.00 16.46 -5.82
C ARG A 134 4.49 16.57 -6.00
N VAL A 135 3.76 15.45 -5.97
CA VAL A 135 2.30 15.44 -6.21
C VAL A 135 1.50 15.95 -5.01
N LEU A 136 2.05 15.88 -3.80
CA LEU A 136 1.40 16.38 -2.60
C LEU A 136 1.42 17.92 -2.56
N ARG A 137 0.26 18.52 -2.27
CA ARG A 137 0.20 19.95 -1.95
C ARG A 137 0.87 20.23 -0.61
N LYS A 138 1.21 21.49 -0.35
CA LYS A 138 1.63 21.92 0.99
C LYS A 138 0.56 21.58 2.03
N GLY A 139 0.95 20.88 3.10
CA GLY A 139 0.03 20.39 4.12
C GLY A 139 -0.79 19.17 3.71
N GLY A 140 -0.49 18.55 2.56
CA GLY A 140 -0.96 17.21 2.23
C GLY A 140 -0.34 16.14 3.13
N GLN A 141 -0.97 14.98 3.18
CA GLN A 141 -0.56 13.88 4.05
C GLN A 141 -0.01 12.70 3.24
N LEU A 142 1.12 12.14 3.65
CA LEU A 142 1.60 10.83 3.22
C LEU A 142 1.37 9.84 4.37
N VAL A 143 0.75 8.68 4.09
CA VAL A 143 0.60 7.60 5.07
C VAL A 143 1.02 6.28 4.45
N ILE A 144 2.04 5.64 5.00
CA ILE A 144 2.65 4.45 4.40
C ILE A 144 2.85 3.35 5.43
N THR A 145 2.73 2.11 4.99
CA THR A 145 3.23 0.94 5.73
C THR A 145 4.36 0.31 4.95
N LEU A 146 5.38 -0.14 5.66
CA LEU A 146 6.65 -0.60 5.12
C LEU A 146 7.23 -1.69 6.00
N ASN A 147 8.09 -2.52 5.40
CA ASN A 147 8.85 -3.47 6.20
C ASN A 147 10.02 -2.74 6.87
N THR A 148 10.08 -2.85 8.19
CA THR A 148 11.19 -2.34 9.02
C THR A 148 12.19 -3.44 9.31
N ASP A 149 13.36 -3.07 9.83
CA ASP A 149 14.38 -3.98 10.38
C ASP A 149 13.85 -4.89 11.50
N LYS A 150 12.72 -4.52 12.13
CA LYS A 150 12.00 -5.35 13.12
C LYS A 150 10.99 -6.32 12.50
N SER A 151 10.68 -6.17 11.21
CA SER A 151 9.71 -7.04 10.54
C SER A 151 10.27 -8.44 10.34
N MET A 152 9.56 -9.46 10.82
CA MET A 152 9.98 -10.87 10.78
C MET A 152 11.26 -11.16 11.59
N MET A 153 11.57 -10.36 12.62
CA MET A 153 12.82 -10.49 13.37
C MET A 153 13.01 -11.88 14.01
N GLU A 154 11.95 -12.50 14.52
CA GLU A 154 12.04 -13.84 15.12
C GLU A 154 12.38 -14.90 14.06
N PHE A 155 11.78 -14.79 12.88
CA PHE A 155 12.08 -15.69 11.75
C PHE A 155 13.55 -15.57 11.34
N TYR A 156 14.06 -14.36 11.18
CA TYR A 156 15.45 -14.16 10.77
C TYR A 156 16.45 -14.58 11.86
N SER A 157 16.13 -14.34 13.13
CA SER A 157 16.94 -14.84 14.25
C SER A 157 17.05 -16.36 14.23
N THR A 158 15.94 -17.07 14.11
CA THR A 158 15.94 -18.54 14.04
C THR A 158 16.64 -19.04 12.76
N LEU A 159 16.45 -18.36 11.63
CA LEU A 159 17.13 -18.72 10.39
C LEU A 159 18.65 -18.55 10.52
N GLU A 160 19.11 -17.47 11.15
CA GLU A 160 20.53 -17.24 11.40
C GLU A 160 21.14 -18.37 12.25
N GLU A 161 20.49 -18.73 13.36
CA GLU A 161 20.91 -19.83 14.23
C GLU A 161 21.10 -21.13 13.44
N VAL A 162 20.10 -21.51 12.64
CA VAL A 162 20.16 -22.72 11.80
C VAL A 162 21.29 -22.64 10.78
N LEU A 163 21.47 -21.51 10.11
CA LEU A 163 22.54 -21.34 9.12
C LEU A 163 23.93 -21.42 9.76
N LEU A 164 24.10 -20.84 10.94
CA LEU A 164 25.34 -20.91 11.71
C LEU A 164 25.65 -22.34 12.19
N GLU A 165 24.67 -23.06 12.71
CA GLU A 165 24.79 -24.48 13.09
C GLU A 165 25.21 -25.36 11.90
N ARG A 166 24.68 -25.07 10.71
CA ARG A 166 25.02 -25.74 9.45
C ARG A 166 26.34 -25.28 8.85
N LYS A 167 27.04 -24.32 9.47
CA LYS A 167 28.29 -23.70 9.00
C LYS A 167 28.15 -23.01 7.64
N MET A 168 26.96 -22.51 7.32
CA MET A 168 26.60 -21.86 6.05
C MET A 168 26.83 -20.34 6.12
N LYS A 169 28.09 -19.92 6.30
CA LYS A 169 28.46 -18.50 6.52
C LYS A 169 28.05 -17.58 5.38
N ARG A 170 28.20 -18.04 4.13
CA ARG A 170 27.84 -17.26 2.94
C ARG A 170 26.34 -16.95 2.89
N GLU A 171 25.53 -17.84 3.42
CA GLU A 171 24.08 -17.73 3.44
C GLU A 171 23.61 -16.79 4.54
N VAL A 172 24.33 -16.74 5.68
CA VAL A 172 24.15 -15.70 6.70
C VAL A 172 24.43 -14.32 6.11
N GLU A 173 25.55 -14.15 5.39
CA GLU A 173 25.89 -12.88 4.73
C GLU A 173 24.82 -12.45 3.71
N LYS A 174 24.36 -13.39 2.86
CA LYS A 174 23.26 -13.13 1.91
C LYS A 174 21.97 -12.78 2.60
N MET A 175 21.66 -13.43 3.72
CA MET A 175 20.46 -13.14 4.50
C MET A 175 20.53 -11.72 5.08
N HIS A 176 21.66 -11.31 5.68
CA HIS A 176 21.83 -9.95 6.19
C HIS A 176 21.71 -8.90 5.08
N GLN A 177 22.30 -9.16 3.92
CA GLN A 177 22.14 -8.29 2.76
C GLN A 177 20.68 -8.18 2.32
N HIS A 178 19.96 -9.30 2.24
CA HIS A 178 18.54 -9.32 1.91
C HIS A 178 17.68 -8.57 2.93
N ILE A 179 17.96 -8.74 4.22
CA ILE A 179 17.27 -8.00 5.29
C ILE A 179 17.50 -6.51 5.07
N TYR A 180 18.75 -6.07 4.94
CA TYR A 180 19.04 -4.64 4.73
C TYR A 180 18.33 -4.06 3.49
N GLU A 181 18.39 -4.76 2.35
CA GLU A 181 17.77 -4.30 1.10
C GLU A 181 16.25 -4.20 1.17
N LYS A 182 15.60 -5.09 1.93
CA LYS A 182 14.12 -5.20 1.97
C LYS A 182 13.49 -4.66 3.25
N ARG A 183 14.29 -4.37 4.27
CA ARG A 183 13.90 -4.05 5.65
C ARG A 183 14.90 -3.06 6.24
N ARG A 184 15.06 -1.93 5.56
CA ARG A 184 15.94 -0.86 6.02
C ARG A 184 15.54 -0.41 7.43
N PRO A 185 16.52 0.04 8.25
CA PRO A 185 16.23 0.64 9.54
C PRO A 185 15.25 1.80 9.41
N GLU A 186 14.39 1.94 10.41
CA GLU A 186 13.41 3.02 10.51
C GLU A 186 14.04 4.42 10.37
N ALA A 187 15.24 4.61 10.92
CA ALA A 187 15.98 5.87 10.83
C ALA A 187 16.33 6.26 9.37
N GLU A 188 16.74 5.30 8.53
CA GLU A 188 17.03 5.58 7.11
C GLU A 188 15.76 6.01 6.36
N TRP A 189 14.61 5.41 6.68
CA TRP A 189 13.33 5.83 6.11
C TRP A 189 12.98 7.27 6.47
N VAL A 190 13.21 7.67 7.72
CA VAL A 190 12.99 9.05 8.18
C VAL A 190 13.88 10.01 7.42
N GLU A 191 15.17 9.70 7.28
CA GLU A 191 16.12 10.51 6.52
C GLU A 191 15.68 10.67 5.06
N MET A 192 15.35 9.57 4.38
CA MET A 192 14.89 9.60 2.98
C MET A 192 13.61 10.42 2.78
N LEU A 193 12.66 10.33 3.72
CA LEU A 193 11.45 11.15 3.69
C LEU A 193 11.78 12.64 3.85
N GLN A 194 12.71 12.98 4.74
CA GLN A 194 13.16 14.36 4.95
C GLN A 194 13.92 14.91 3.73
N GLU A 195 14.77 14.10 3.10
CA GLU A 195 15.47 14.44 1.86
C GLU A 195 14.49 14.70 0.70
N ALA A 196 13.38 13.95 0.65
CA ALA A 196 12.29 14.19 -0.29
C ALA A 196 11.45 15.45 0.05
N GLY A 197 11.75 16.15 1.15
CA GLY A 197 11.05 17.37 1.58
C GLY A 197 9.78 17.12 2.40
N LEU A 198 9.60 15.90 2.94
CA LEU A 198 8.47 15.55 3.80
C LEU A 198 8.86 15.68 5.27
N THR A 199 7.88 16.02 6.12
CA THR A 199 8.06 16.04 7.58
C THR A 199 7.39 14.80 8.20
N VAL A 200 8.14 14.04 8.99
CA VAL A 200 7.64 12.85 9.68
C VAL A 200 7.01 13.27 11.02
N ASN A 201 5.71 12.99 11.19
CA ASN A 201 4.97 13.37 12.39
C ASN A 201 4.75 12.20 13.36
N SER A 202 4.77 10.97 12.87
CA SER A 202 4.50 9.74 13.63
C SER A 202 5.17 8.54 12.97
N LEU A 203 5.63 7.59 13.78
CA LEU A 203 6.17 6.28 13.38
C LEU A 203 5.45 5.18 14.15
#